data_AF-A0A7J4MHZ2-F1
#
_entry.id   AF-A0A7J4MHZ2-F1
#
_cell.length_a   1.000
_cell.length_b   1.000
_cell.length_c   1.000
_cell.angle_alpha   90.00
_cell.angle_beta   90.00
_cell.angle_gamma   90.00
#
_symmetry.space_group_name_H-M   'P 1'
#
loop_
_entity.id
_entity.type
_entity.pdbx_description
1 polymer ?
#
loop_
_entity_poly.entity_id
_entity_poly.type
_entity_poly.pdbx_seq_one_letter_code
_entity_poly.pdbx_strand_id
1 'polypeptide(L)'
;VYKKAMQLDEENLEYVASFANFCLDCGRIPMAIKEYQRLEKMADLNEIPVEDTLFDASRLIVDAIERVGQPMDNPMIQPWLRQALVWAVGGLGYSAEDAVKMLSSDE
;
A
#
# COMPACT_ATOMS: atom_id res chain seq x y z
N VAL A 1 12.46 15.81 -9.02
CA VAL A 1 11.27 16.69 -9.07
C VAL A 1 10.36 16.41 -7.89
N TYR A 2 9.85 15.19 -7.72
CA TYR A 2 9.01 14.79 -6.57
C TYR A 2 9.55 15.17 -5.19
N LYS A 3 10.81 14.83 -4.85
CA LYS A 3 11.40 15.23 -3.56
C LYS A 3 11.47 16.75 -3.31
N LYS A 4 11.61 17.55 -4.37
CA LYS A 4 11.61 19.01 -4.27
C LYS A 4 10.18 19.56 -4.14
N ALA A 5 9.20 18.94 -4.80
CA ALA A 5 7.79 19.29 -4.67
C ALA A 5 7.27 18.95 -3.26
N MET A 6 7.63 17.79 -2.72
CA MET A 6 7.31 17.41 -1.35
C MET A 6 7.87 18.41 -0.33
N GLN A 7 9.09 18.94 -0.53
CA GLN A 7 9.67 19.97 0.36
C GLN A 7 8.95 21.32 0.32
N LEU A 8 8.16 21.59 -0.72
CA LEU A 8 7.41 22.84 -0.88
C LEU A 8 6.01 22.76 -0.30
N ASP A 9 5.44 21.55 -0.25
CA ASP A 9 4.14 21.25 0.35
C ASP A 9 4.15 19.78 0.81
N GLU A 10 4.61 19.57 2.05
CA GLU A 10 4.79 18.23 2.63
C GLU A 10 3.46 17.54 2.97
N GLU A 11 2.35 18.30 2.95
CA GLU A 11 1.02 17.88 3.36
C GLU A 11 0.12 17.45 2.18
N ASN A 12 0.54 17.73 0.95
CA ASN A 12 -0.23 17.36 -0.23
C ASN A 12 -0.19 15.84 -0.48
N LEU A 13 -1.32 15.19 -0.17
CA LEU A 13 -1.55 13.75 -0.31
C LEU A 13 -1.33 13.24 -1.74
N GLU A 14 -1.65 14.03 -2.77
CA GLU A 14 -1.46 13.66 -4.18
C GLU A 14 0.03 13.48 -4.52
N TYR A 15 0.90 14.31 -3.95
CA TYR A 15 2.34 14.14 -4.12
C TYR A 15 2.87 12.91 -3.40
N VAL A 16 2.36 12.60 -2.21
CA VAL A 16 2.74 11.39 -1.46
C VAL A 16 2.34 10.14 -2.24
N ALA A 17 1.09 10.08 -2.72
CA ALA A 17 0.59 8.97 -3.54
C ALA A 17 1.38 8.81 -4.86
N SER A 18 1.63 9.92 -5.56
CA SER A 18 2.42 9.91 -6.81
C SER A 18 3.85 9.43 -6.60
N PHE A 19 4.48 9.84 -5.48
CA PHE A 19 5.83 9.40 -5.15
C PHE A 19 5.86 7.93 -4.74
N ALA A 20 4.86 7.44 -4.01
CA ALA A 20 4.72 6.02 -3.67
C ALA A 20 4.59 5.14 -4.93
N ASN A 21 3.74 5.54 -5.89
CA ASN A 21 3.61 4.90 -7.19
C ASN A 21 4.94 4.87 -7.95
N PHE A 22 5.63 6.01 -8.05
CA PHE A 22 6.95 6.07 -8.69
C PHE A 22 7.96 5.11 -8.04
N CYS A 23 7.93 4.97 -6.71
CA CYS A 23 8.79 4.01 -6.02
C CYS A 23 8.46 2.56 -6.40
N LEU A 24 7.18 2.19 -6.58
CA LEU A 24 6.79 0.86 -7.06
C LEU A 24 7.25 0.61 -8.49
N ASP A 25 7.07 1.58 -9.39
CA ASP A 25 7.52 1.46 -10.78
C ASP A 25 9.02 1.20 -10.88
N CYS A 26 9.80 1.76 -9.96
CA CYS A 26 11.24 1.56 -9.87
C CYS A 26 11.65 0.25 -9.15
N GLY A 27 10.69 -0.61 -8.75
CA GLY A 27 10.95 -1.83 -7.98
C GLY A 27 11.39 -1.59 -6.52
N ARG A 28 11.21 -0.36 -6.00
CA ARG A 28 11.58 0.02 -4.63
C ARG A 28 10.43 -0.24 -3.66
N ILE A 29 9.98 -1.48 -3.60
CA ILE A 29 8.78 -1.93 -2.86
C ILE A 29 8.77 -1.46 -1.39
N PRO A 30 9.85 -1.62 -0.59
CA PRO A 30 9.83 -1.16 0.80
C PRO A 30 9.62 0.35 0.96
N MET A 31 10.16 1.12 0.02
CA MET A 31 10.05 2.57 0.05
C MET A 31 8.64 3.01 -0.35
N ALA A 32 8.05 2.37 -1.35
CA ALA A 32 6.66 2.63 -1.73
C ALA A 32 5.69 2.34 -0.57
N ILE A 33 5.82 1.18 0.08
CA ILE A 33 4.97 0.82 1.22
C ILE A 33 5.06 1.86 2.33
N LYS A 34 6.28 2.34 2.63
CA LYS A 34 6.47 3.38 3.64
C LYS A 34 5.75 4.68 3.29
N GLU A 35 5.76 5.09 2.01
CA GLU A 35 5.06 6.31 1.57
C GLU A 35 3.55 6.11 1.52
N TYR A 36 3.04 4.93 1.19
CA TYR A 36 1.61 4.62 1.31
C TYR A 36 1.13 4.61 2.78
N GLN A 37 1.92 4.06 3.70
CA GLN A 37 1.63 4.15 5.13
C GLN A 37 1.67 5.60 5.65
N ARG A 38 2.49 6.46 5.03
CA ARG A 38 2.48 7.89 5.30
C ARG A 38 1.21 8.54 4.74
N LEU A 39 0.82 8.20 3.51
CA LEU A 39 -0.43 8.66 2.88
C LEU A 39 -1.63 8.34 3.77
N GLU A 40 -1.76 7.07 4.19
CA GLU A 40 -2.80 6.57 5.09
C GLU A 40 -2.88 7.41 6.38
N LYS A 41 -1.76 7.57 7.10
CA LYS A 41 -1.72 8.37 8.34
C LYS A 41 -2.09 9.83 8.13
N MET A 42 -1.65 10.43 7.03
CA MET A 42 -1.97 11.82 6.71
C MET A 42 -3.44 11.98 6.34
N ALA A 43 -3.99 11.01 5.61
CA ALA A 43 -5.38 10.97 5.21
C ALA A 43 -6.31 10.81 6.44
N ASP A 44 -5.95 9.91 7.37
CA ASP A 44 -6.66 9.72 8.64
C ASP A 44 -6.74 11.02 9.46
N LEU A 45 -5.64 11.76 9.56
CA LEU A 45 -5.59 13.03 10.31
C LEU A 45 -6.45 14.13 9.69
N ASN A 46 -6.71 14.05 8.38
CA ASN A 46 -7.48 15.02 7.62
C ASN A 46 -8.88 14.51 7.23
N GLU A 47 -9.27 13.32 7.69
CA GLU A 47 -10.54 12.64 7.35
C GLU A 47 -10.76 12.52 5.84
N ILE A 48 -9.69 12.26 5.08
CA ILE A 48 -9.74 12.10 3.63
C ILE A 48 -9.78 10.60 3.31
N PRO A 49 -10.76 10.12 2.53
CA PRO A 49 -10.80 8.71 2.14
C PRO A 49 -9.67 8.41 1.14
N VAL A 50 -8.90 7.36 1.42
CA VAL A 50 -7.79 6.87 0.57
C VAL A 50 -7.85 5.36 0.34
N GLU A 51 -8.92 4.71 0.79
CA GLU A 51 -9.12 3.27 0.75
C GLU A 51 -9.04 2.73 -0.69
N ASP A 52 -9.63 3.42 -1.66
CA ASP A 52 -9.55 3.05 -3.09
C ASP A 52 -8.11 3.10 -3.61
N THR A 53 -7.34 4.11 -3.19
CA THR A 53 -5.92 4.25 -3.58
C THR A 53 -5.07 3.13 -2.98
N LEU A 54 -5.30 2.81 -1.70
CA LEU A 54 -4.58 1.73 -1.02
C LEU A 54 -4.99 0.35 -1.56
N PHE A 55 -6.26 0.18 -1.93
CA PHE A 55 -6.76 -1.00 -2.62
C PHE A 55 -6.03 -1.22 -3.94
N ASP A 56 -5.92 -0.20 -4.79
CA ASP A 56 -5.17 -0.30 -6.04
C ASP A 56 -3.68 -0.57 -5.79
N ALA A 57 -3.09 0.09 -4.79
CA ALA A 57 -1.69 -0.11 -4.40
C ALA A 57 -1.41 -1.57 -3.98
N SER A 58 -2.38 -2.25 -3.36
CA SER A 58 -2.23 -3.66 -2.95
C SER A 58 -1.87 -4.57 -4.13
N ARG A 59 -2.55 -4.41 -5.26
CA ARG A 59 -2.30 -5.17 -6.48
C ARG A 59 -0.95 -4.80 -7.07
N LEU A 60 -0.63 -3.51 -7.14
CA LEU A 60 0.65 -3.03 -7.69
C LEU A 60 1.86 -3.55 -6.92
N ILE A 61 1.74 -3.77 -5.61
CA ILE A 61 2.80 -4.37 -4.79
C ILE A 61 3.05 -5.82 -5.18
N VAL A 62 1.98 -6.61 -5.35
CA VAL A 62 2.09 -8.01 -5.79
C VAL A 62 2.71 -8.08 -7.18
N ASP A 63 2.23 -7.27 -8.12
CA ASP A 63 2.78 -7.17 -9.49
C ASP A 63 4.28 -6.79 -9.47
N ALA A 64 4.68 -5.89 -8.58
CA ALA A 64 6.08 -5.49 -8.42
C ALA A 64 6.95 -6.61 -7.83
N ILE A 65 6.44 -7.38 -6.86
CA ILE A 65 7.13 -8.54 -6.28
C ILE A 65 7.39 -9.60 -7.37
N GLU A 66 6.37 -9.92 -8.15
CA GLU A 66 6.48 -10.90 -9.25
C GLU A 66 7.51 -10.46 -10.29
N ARG A 67 7.52 -9.18 -10.66
CA ARG A 67 8.48 -8.60 -11.61
C ARG A 67 9.93 -8.70 -11.12
N VAL A 68 10.16 -8.60 -9.82
CA VAL A 68 11.50 -8.74 -9.20
C VAL A 68 11.90 -10.22 -9.07
N GLY A 69 10.99 -11.17 -9.36
CA GLY A 69 11.27 -12.60 -9.41
C GLY A 69 11.49 -13.24 -8.04
N GLN A 70 10.95 -12.65 -6.97
CA GLN A 70 11.07 -13.21 -5.63
C GLN A 70 9.99 -14.29 -5.41
N PRO A 71 10.34 -15.47 -4.88
CA PRO A 71 9.36 -16.49 -4.51
C PRO A 71 8.36 -15.97 -3.48
N MET A 72 7.08 -16.32 -3.61
CA MET A 72 6.01 -15.89 -2.70
C MET A 72 6.24 -16.33 -1.24
N ASP A 73 6.96 -17.43 -1.02
CA ASP A 73 7.34 -17.96 0.29
C ASP A 73 8.60 -17.31 0.88
N ASN A 74 9.26 -16.37 0.17
CA ASN A 74 10.44 -15.70 0.68
C ASN A 74 10.11 -14.87 1.96
N PRO A 75 10.72 -15.16 3.11
CA PRO A 75 10.46 -14.45 4.36
C PRO A 75 10.63 -12.93 4.30
N MET A 76 11.48 -12.43 3.39
CA MET A 76 11.75 -11.01 3.20
C MET A 76 10.54 -10.24 2.64
N ILE A 77 9.76 -10.86 1.75
CA ILE A 77 8.62 -10.20 1.09
C ILE A 77 7.30 -10.39 1.85
N GLN A 78 7.26 -11.35 2.78
CA GLN A 78 6.10 -11.68 3.59
C GLN A 78 5.48 -10.45 4.31
N PRO A 79 6.25 -9.50 4.88
CA PRO A 79 5.68 -8.27 5.43
C PRO A 79 4.98 -7.41 4.38
N TRP A 80 5.48 -7.39 3.15
CA TRP A 80 4.92 -6.60 2.05
C TRP A 80 3.61 -7.20 1.56
N LEU A 81 3.57 -8.53 1.41
CA LEU A 81 2.35 -9.26 1.09
C LEU A 81 1.27 -9.07 2.16
N ARG A 82 1.66 -9.14 3.45
CA ARG A 82 0.73 -8.85 4.56
C ARG A 82 0.15 -7.44 4.46
N GLN A 83 0.99 -6.43 4.22
CA GLN A 83 0.50 -5.06 4.08
C GLN A 83 -0.43 -4.89 2.88
N ALA A 84 -0.09 -5.50 1.74
CA ALA A 84 -0.95 -5.49 0.55
C ALA A 84 -2.31 -6.12 0.87
N LEU A 85 -2.34 -7.27 1.54
CA LEU A 85 -3.60 -7.92 1.94
C LEU A 85 -4.43 -7.04 2.89
N VAL A 86 -3.81 -6.37 3.86
CA VAL A 86 -4.50 -5.42 4.76
C VAL A 86 -5.18 -4.31 3.97
N TRP A 87 -4.47 -3.69 3.02
CA TRP A 87 -5.06 -2.64 2.18
C TRP A 87 -6.12 -3.17 1.22
N ALA A 88 -5.94 -4.38 0.67
CA ALA A 88 -6.92 -5.00 -0.20
C ALA A 88 -8.25 -5.26 0.53
N VAL A 89 -8.20 -5.84 1.73
CA VAL A 89 -9.43 -6.13 2.49
C VAL A 89 -10.02 -4.86 3.10
N GLY A 90 -9.18 -3.91 3.49
CA GLY A 90 -9.61 -2.59 3.97
C GLY A 90 -10.41 -1.83 2.91
N GLY A 91 -9.93 -1.82 1.66
CA GLY A 91 -10.65 -1.23 0.52
C GLY A 91 -12.00 -1.91 0.20
N LEU A 92 -12.16 -3.18 0.57
CA LEU A 92 -13.43 -3.91 0.46
C LEU A 92 -14.36 -3.68 1.67
N GLY A 93 -13.95 -2.88 2.65
CA GLY A 93 -14.72 -2.59 3.85
C GLY A 93 -14.58 -3.65 4.96
N TYR A 94 -13.55 -4.49 4.92
CA TYR A 94 -13.26 -5.49 5.95
C TYR A 94 -12.05 -5.08 6.80
N SER A 95 -12.09 -5.38 8.10
CA SER A 95 -10.86 -5.50 8.87
C SER A 95 -10.11 -6.78 8.48
N ALA A 96 -8.80 -6.86 8.75
CA ALA A 96 -8.03 -8.07 8.50
C ALA A 96 -8.59 -9.28 9.27
N GLU A 97 -9.08 -9.07 10.50
CA GLU A 97 -9.68 -10.13 11.32
C GLU A 97 -11.02 -10.59 10.74
N ASP A 98 -11.87 -9.66 10.33
CA ASP A 98 -13.17 -9.97 9.74
C ASP A 98 -13.01 -10.68 8.40
N ALA A 99 -12.03 -10.28 7.58
CA ALA A 99 -11.71 -10.95 6.33
C ALA A 99 -11.25 -12.39 6.55
N VAL A 100 -10.35 -12.63 7.52
CA VAL A 100 -9.93 -13.99 7.88
C VAL A 100 -11.12 -14.83 8.35
N LYS A 101 -11.97 -14.26 9.21
CA LYS A 101 -13.17 -14.94 9.71
C LYS A 101 -14.15 -15.27 8.58
N MET A 102 -14.37 -14.36 7.64
CA MET A 102 -15.25 -14.55 6.48
C MET A 102 -14.71 -15.61 5.51
N LEU A 103 -13.39 -15.66 5.29
CA LEU A 103 -12.76 -16.63 4.38
C LEU A 103 -12.56 -18.02 5.02
N SER A 104 -12.48 -18.07 6.35
CA SER A 104 -12.27 -19.31 7.11
C SER A 104 -13.57 -19.83 7.73
N SER A 105 -14.68 -19.12 7.59
CA SER A 105 -15.99 -19.66 7.96
C SER A 105 -16.35 -20.72 6.93
N ASP A 106 -16.36 -21.97 7.38
CA ASP A 106 -16.96 -23.07 6.64
C ASP A 106 -18.45 -22.73 6.44
N GLU A 107 -18.85 -22.43 5.20
CA GLU A 107 -20.19 -22.83 4.77
C GLU A 107 -20.29 -24.37 4.77
#